data_AF-A0A2A4SLY8-F1
#
_entry.id   AF-A0A2A4SLY8-F1
#
_cell.length_a   1.000
_cell.length_b   1.000
_cell.length_c   1.000
_cell.angle_alpha   90.00
_cell.angle_beta   90.00
_cell.angle_gamma   90.00
#
_symmetry.space_group_name_H-M   'P 1'
#
loop_
_entity.id
_entity.type
_entity.pdbx_description
1 polymer ?
#
loop_
_entity_poly.entity_id
_entity_poly.type
_entity_poly.pdbx_seq_one_letter_code
_entity_poly.pdbx_strand_id
1 'polypeptide(L)'
;DPDKAMLAGLVHDIGAIPVLTHADKHPNLMTNASEVNHAVKRLTPMIGKMVLQKWNFTEDFHAVALHAEDWHRETDTLADYTDLIIVAQLLSFENTTLKEHYPAADSVPAYARLTAQLKDSSDSIRVTENARDELNDIQQLFN
;
A
#
# COMPACT_ATOMS: atom_id res chain seq x y z
N ASP A 1 -11.50 9.34 7.23
CA ASP A 1 -12.68 8.56 6.81
C ASP A 1 -12.25 7.10 6.61
N PRO A 2 -12.78 6.16 7.42
CA PRO A 2 -12.46 4.73 7.37
C PRO A 2 -12.76 4.04 6.03
N ASP A 3 -13.88 4.37 5.38
CA ASP A 3 -14.26 3.70 4.12
C ASP A 3 -13.26 4.03 3.01
N LYS A 4 -12.81 5.29 2.98
CA LYS A 4 -11.73 5.73 2.08
C LYS A 4 -10.39 5.08 2.40
N ALA A 5 -10.06 4.88 3.69
CA ALA A 5 -8.83 4.19 4.08
C ALA A 5 -8.84 2.73 3.61
N MET A 6 -9.95 2.03 3.81
CA MET A 6 -10.14 0.67 3.32
C MET A 6 -9.99 0.61 1.79
N LEU A 7 -10.67 1.51 1.07
CA LEU A 7 -10.56 1.59 -0.38
C LEU A 7 -9.12 1.89 -0.83
N ALA A 8 -8.42 2.80 -0.14
CA ALA A 8 -7.01 3.13 -0.43
C ALA A 8 -6.13 1.88 -0.29
N GLY A 9 -6.34 1.06 0.75
CA GLY A 9 -5.66 -0.21 0.92
C GLY A 9 -5.95 -1.21 -0.20
N LEU A 10 -7.21 -1.29 -0.66
CA LEU A 10 -7.58 -2.17 -1.77
C LEU A 10 -6.96 -1.78 -3.11
N VAL A 11 -6.79 -0.48 -3.37
CA VAL A 11 -6.39 0.03 -4.70
C VAL A 11 -4.94 0.52 -4.78
N HIS A 12 -4.17 0.51 -3.68
CA HIS A 12 -2.81 1.06 -3.69
C HIS A 12 -1.89 0.39 -4.73
N ASP A 13 -2.06 -0.92 -4.95
CA ASP A 13 -1.24 -1.71 -5.87
C ASP A 13 -1.96 -2.05 -7.19
N ILE A 14 -3.01 -1.30 -7.55
CA ILE A 14 -3.85 -1.60 -8.73
C ILE A 14 -3.06 -1.61 -10.05
N GLY A 15 -1.92 -0.92 -10.09
CA GLY A 15 -1.03 -0.87 -11.25
C GLY A 15 -0.35 -2.20 -11.57
N ALA A 16 -0.24 -3.12 -10.61
CA ALA A 16 0.38 -4.42 -10.82
C ALA A 16 -0.38 -5.24 -11.87
N ILE A 17 -1.71 -5.15 -11.89
CA ILE A 17 -2.58 -5.92 -12.81
C ILE A 17 -2.25 -5.64 -14.28
N PRO A 18 -2.34 -4.39 -14.79
CA PRO A 18 -2.00 -4.10 -16.18
C PRO A 18 -0.53 -4.34 -16.51
N VAL A 19 0.40 -4.11 -15.57
CA VAL A 19 1.83 -4.37 -15.77
C VAL A 19 2.08 -5.87 -16.00
N LEU A 20 1.58 -6.72 -15.11
CA LEU A 20 1.71 -8.18 -15.23
C LEU A 20 0.97 -8.71 -16.46
N THR A 21 -0.23 -8.19 -16.76
CA THR A 21 -0.99 -8.57 -17.96
C THR A 21 -0.24 -8.24 -19.24
N HIS A 22 0.48 -7.11 -19.28
CA HIS A 22 1.30 -6.75 -20.43
C HIS A 22 2.52 -7.67 -20.56
N ALA A 23 3.14 -7.99 -19.44
CA ALA A 23 4.36 -8.79 -19.40
C ALA A 23 4.10 -10.27 -19.78
N ASP A 24 2.96 -10.85 -19.36
CA ASP A 24 2.50 -12.19 -19.76
C ASP A 24 2.34 -12.33 -21.30
N LYS A 25 1.90 -11.26 -21.97
CA LYS A 25 1.75 -11.24 -23.44
C LYS A 25 3.06 -11.13 -24.20
N HIS A 26 4.19 -10.88 -23.52
CA HIS A 26 5.50 -10.69 -24.13
C HIS A 26 6.56 -11.56 -23.43
N PRO A 27 6.56 -12.90 -23.65
CA PRO A 27 7.46 -13.83 -22.95
C PRO A 27 8.95 -13.55 -23.18
N ASN A 28 9.30 -12.84 -24.25
CA ASN A 28 10.66 -12.37 -24.50
C ASN A 28 11.16 -11.35 -23.45
N LEU A 29 10.24 -10.59 -22.84
CA LEU A 29 10.55 -9.70 -21.71
C LEU A 29 10.78 -10.49 -20.40
N MET A 30 10.34 -11.75 -20.34
CA MET A 30 10.41 -12.63 -19.16
C MET A 30 11.71 -13.43 -19.06
N THR A 31 12.70 -13.15 -19.92
CA THR A 31 13.96 -13.92 -20.00
C THR A 31 14.87 -13.72 -18.80
N ASN A 32 14.73 -12.62 -18.06
CA ASN A 32 15.46 -12.34 -16.83
C ASN A 32 14.50 -11.95 -15.69
N ALA A 33 14.25 -12.88 -14.77
CA ALA A 33 13.31 -12.68 -13.66
C ALA A 33 13.66 -11.47 -12.77
N SER A 34 14.95 -11.12 -12.63
CA SER A 34 15.37 -9.96 -11.84
C SER A 34 15.00 -8.64 -12.52
N GLU A 35 15.22 -8.54 -13.83
CA GLU A 35 14.87 -7.35 -14.61
C GLU A 35 13.35 -7.15 -14.70
N VAL A 36 12.59 -8.24 -14.84
CA VAL A 36 11.13 -8.22 -14.78
C VAL A 36 10.66 -7.69 -13.43
N ASN A 37 11.13 -8.25 -12.32
CA ASN A 37 10.72 -7.80 -10.99
C ASN A 37 11.06 -6.33 -10.76
N HIS A 38 12.22 -5.87 -11.23
CA HIS A 38 12.59 -4.46 -11.16
C HIS A 38 11.68 -3.57 -12.02
N ALA A 39 11.34 -4.00 -13.23
CA ALA A 39 10.41 -3.29 -14.10
C ALA A 39 9.00 -3.23 -13.49
N VAL A 40 8.50 -4.34 -12.93
CA VAL A 40 7.20 -4.39 -12.24
C VAL A 40 7.18 -3.37 -11.11
N LYS A 41 8.12 -3.45 -10.17
CA LYS A 41 8.21 -2.51 -9.04
C LYS A 41 8.27 -1.05 -9.49
N ARG A 42 9.00 -0.75 -10.58
CA ARG A 42 9.14 0.62 -11.06
C ARG A 42 7.90 1.13 -11.80
N LEU A 43 7.21 0.27 -12.55
CA LEU A 43 6.09 0.68 -13.40
C LEU A 43 4.77 0.68 -12.65
N THR A 44 4.57 -0.25 -11.72
CA THR A 44 3.32 -0.41 -10.98
C THR A 44 2.82 0.90 -10.36
N PRO A 45 3.61 1.72 -9.65
CA PRO A 45 3.11 2.96 -9.05
C PRO A 45 2.63 3.97 -10.10
N MET A 46 3.38 4.13 -11.19
CA MET A 46 3.02 5.06 -12.27
C MET A 46 1.76 4.61 -13.00
N ILE A 47 1.66 3.32 -13.32
CA ILE A 47 0.48 2.76 -14.00
C ILE A 47 -0.73 2.77 -13.07
N GLY A 48 -0.56 2.48 -11.78
CA GLY A 48 -1.62 2.55 -10.78
C GLY A 48 -2.24 3.94 -10.69
N LYS A 49 -1.40 4.99 -10.61
CA LYS A 49 -1.85 6.37 -10.72
C LYS A 49 -2.65 6.62 -12.00
N MET A 50 -2.17 6.18 -13.16
CA MET A 50 -2.87 6.38 -14.43
C MET A 50 -4.23 5.67 -14.48
N VAL A 51 -4.35 4.47 -13.90
CA VAL A 51 -5.62 3.74 -13.79
C VAL A 51 -6.61 4.53 -12.95
N LEU A 52 -6.19 4.98 -11.76
CA LEU A 52 -7.05 5.73 -10.84
C LEU A 52 -7.46 7.09 -11.42
N GLN A 53 -6.55 7.78 -12.13
CA GLN A 53 -6.87 9.00 -12.89
C GLN A 53 -7.96 8.75 -13.93
N LYS A 54 -7.86 7.65 -14.68
CA LYS A 54 -8.86 7.28 -15.69
C LYS A 54 -10.22 6.93 -15.08
N TRP A 55 -10.24 6.45 -13.84
CA TRP A 55 -11.46 6.16 -13.09
C TRP A 55 -12.01 7.39 -12.35
N ASN A 56 -11.37 8.56 -12.48
CA ASN A 56 -11.74 9.81 -11.81
C ASN A 56 -11.70 9.72 -10.28
N PHE A 57 -10.76 8.94 -9.73
CA PHE A 57 -10.46 8.99 -8.31
C PHE A 57 -9.81 10.33 -7.95
N THR A 58 -9.84 10.67 -6.66
CA THR A 58 -9.27 11.92 -6.14
C THR A 58 -7.74 11.82 -5.98
N GLU A 59 -7.07 12.98 -5.90
CA GLU A 59 -5.59 13.06 -5.86
C GLU A 59 -4.96 12.34 -4.65
N ASP A 60 -5.69 12.18 -3.55
CA ASP A 60 -5.27 11.38 -2.41
C ASP A 60 -5.04 9.91 -2.79
N PHE A 61 -5.91 9.31 -3.62
CA PHE A 61 -5.70 7.95 -4.14
C PHE A 61 -4.58 7.87 -5.18
N HIS A 62 -4.40 8.93 -5.99
CA HIS A 62 -3.25 9.02 -6.90
C HIS A 62 -1.92 9.00 -6.13
N ALA A 63 -1.86 9.74 -5.03
CA ALA A 63 -0.71 9.78 -4.15
C ALA A 63 -0.46 8.42 -3.48
N VAL A 64 -1.51 7.75 -3.00
CA VAL A 64 -1.42 6.39 -2.46
C VAL A 64 -0.81 5.44 -3.49
N ALA A 65 -1.35 5.34 -4.71
CA ALA A 65 -0.82 4.43 -5.71
C ALA A 65 0.62 4.76 -6.13
N LEU A 66 1.01 6.04 -6.11
CA LEU A 66 2.34 6.46 -6.53
C LEU A 66 3.42 6.26 -5.45
N HIS A 67 3.04 6.37 -4.17
CA HIS A 67 3.98 6.52 -3.06
C HIS A 67 3.83 5.50 -1.93
N ALA A 68 2.89 4.56 -2.01
CA ALA A 68 2.65 3.57 -0.95
C ALA A 68 3.86 2.68 -0.64
N GLU A 69 4.80 2.49 -1.58
CA GLU A 69 6.04 1.74 -1.38
C GLU A 69 7.28 2.63 -1.16
N ASP A 70 7.11 3.95 -1.05
CA ASP A 70 8.18 4.87 -0.69
C ASP A 70 8.35 4.91 0.83
N TRP A 71 9.08 3.95 1.38
CA TRP A 71 9.25 3.78 2.83
C TRP A 71 9.85 4.99 3.53
N HIS A 72 10.62 5.81 2.80
CA HIS A 72 11.29 6.99 3.34
C HIS A 72 10.66 8.28 2.82
N ARG A 73 9.38 8.24 2.43
CA ARG A 73 8.66 9.40 1.90
C ARG A 73 8.71 10.60 2.85
N GLU A 74 9.44 11.63 2.41
CA GLU A 74 9.49 12.93 3.06
C GLU A 74 8.41 13.86 2.48
N THR A 75 7.70 14.54 3.38
CA THR A 75 6.69 15.55 3.03
C THR A 75 6.50 16.50 4.21
N ASP A 76 6.21 17.76 3.92
CA ASP A 76 5.86 18.78 4.91
C ASP A 76 4.36 18.78 5.27
N THR A 77 3.58 17.88 4.66
CA THR A 77 2.15 17.76 4.91
C THR A 77 1.85 17.00 6.20
N LEU A 78 0.65 17.24 6.73
CA LEU A 78 0.02 16.35 7.70
C LEU A 78 -0.08 14.92 7.12
N ALA A 79 -0.10 13.93 8.01
CA ALA A 79 -0.36 12.54 7.69
C ALA A 79 -1.60 12.38 6.82
N ASP A 80 -1.48 11.53 5.81
CA ASP A 80 -2.49 11.26 4.79
C ASP A 80 -2.74 9.75 4.62
N TYR A 81 -3.56 9.38 3.64
CA TYR A 81 -3.81 7.96 3.35
C TYR A 81 -2.55 7.22 2.88
N THR A 82 -1.60 7.89 2.22
CA THR A 82 -0.33 7.27 1.83
C THR A 82 0.44 6.83 3.06
N ASP A 83 0.50 7.68 4.10
CA ASP A 83 1.18 7.33 5.35
C ASP A 83 0.51 6.15 6.06
N LEU A 84 -0.82 6.13 6.08
CA LEU A 84 -1.58 5.00 6.62
C LEU A 84 -1.25 3.69 5.89
N ILE A 85 -1.22 3.70 4.56
CA ILE A 85 -0.94 2.51 3.76
C ILE A 85 0.53 2.07 3.88
N ILE A 86 1.48 3.00 3.96
CA ILE A 86 2.90 2.69 4.25
C ILE A 86 3.01 1.92 5.57
N VAL A 87 2.42 2.45 6.65
CA VAL A 87 2.51 1.83 7.97
C VAL A 87 1.76 0.50 8.02
N ALA A 88 0.57 0.41 7.43
CA ALA A 88 -0.21 -0.82 7.40
C ALA A 88 0.53 -1.96 6.68
N GLN A 89 1.19 -1.68 5.55
CA GLN A 89 2.02 -2.67 4.86
C GLN A 89 3.17 -3.16 5.73
N LEU A 90 3.94 -2.25 6.33
CA LEU A 90 5.08 -2.62 7.18
C LEU A 90 4.64 -3.45 8.41
N LEU A 91 3.52 -3.07 9.05
CA LEU A 91 2.93 -3.86 10.13
C LEU A 91 2.49 -5.25 9.65
N SER A 92 1.95 -5.37 8.44
CA SER A 92 1.57 -6.67 7.86
C SER A 92 2.77 -7.60 7.68
N PHE A 93 3.99 -7.06 7.52
CA PHE A 93 5.20 -7.83 7.32
C PHE A 93 5.82 -8.35 8.63
N GLU A 94 5.53 -7.75 9.79
CA GLU A 94 6.22 -8.00 11.07
C GLU A 94 6.20 -9.46 11.55
N ASN A 95 5.19 -10.23 11.13
CA ASN A 95 5.04 -11.64 11.49
C ASN A 95 5.27 -12.59 10.31
N THR A 96 6.00 -12.13 9.29
CA THR A 96 6.29 -12.88 8.06
C THR A 96 7.79 -12.86 7.75
N THR A 97 8.21 -13.68 6.79
CA THR A 97 9.60 -13.68 6.27
C THR A 97 9.97 -12.38 5.56
N LEU A 98 8.98 -11.55 5.19
CA LEU A 98 9.22 -10.26 4.55
C LEU A 98 9.86 -9.25 5.52
N LYS A 99 9.68 -9.40 6.83
CA LYS A 99 10.26 -8.49 7.84
C LYS A 99 11.75 -8.22 7.64
N GLU A 100 12.52 -9.23 7.24
CA GLU A 100 13.97 -9.11 7.05
C GLU A 100 14.37 -8.21 5.86
N HIS A 101 13.43 -7.92 4.96
CA HIS A 101 13.64 -7.19 3.71
C HIS A 101 13.14 -5.75 3.76
N TYR A 102 12.43 -5.34 4.82
CA TYR A 102 11.77 -4.04 4.92
C TYR A 102 12.09 -3.35 6.25
N PRO A 103 12.06 -2.00 6.31
CA PRO A 103 12.25 -1.27 7.56
C PRO A 103 11.15 -1.59 8.58
N ALA A 104 11.45 -1.40 9.86
CA ALA A 104 10.43 -1.48 10.91
C ALA A 104 9.42 -0.34 10.75
N ALA A 105 8.14 -0.59 11.05
CA ALA A 105 7.08 0.41 10.90
C ALA A 105 7.35 1.67 11.72
N ASP A 106 7.88 1.55 12.93
CA ASP A 106 8.23 2.67 13.81
C ASP A 106 9.46 3.48 13.37
N SER A 107 10.23 2.97 12.40
CA SER A 107 11.45 3.62 11.89
C SER A 107 11.21 4.56 10.71
N VAL A 108 10.02 4.56 10.10
CA VAL A 108 9.73 5.34 8.89
C VAL A 108 9.05 6.68 9.18
N PRO A 109 9.26 7.74 8.35
CA PRO A 109 8.63 9.05 8.54
C PRO A 109 7.10 9.02 8.62
N ALA A 110 6.47 8.10 7.88
CA ALA A 110 5.01 7.93 7.87
C ALA A 110 4.45 7.62 9.27
N TYR A 111 5.13 6.77 10.04
CA TYR A 111 4.72 6.40 11.39
C TYR A 111 4.82 7.58 12.36
N ALA A 112 5.91 8.34 12.27
CA ALA A 112 6.08 9.56 13.06
C ALA A 112 4.96 10.58 12.76
N ARG A 113 4.58 10.75 11.48
CA ARG A 113 3.47 11.65 11.09
C ARG A 113 2.12 11.19 11.63
N LEU A 114 1.79 9.89 11.51
CA LEU A 114 0.53 9.35 12.03
C LEU A 114 0.43 9.47 13.56
N THR A 115 1.48 9.06 14.28
CA THR A 115 1.48 9.11 15.75
C THR A 115 1.44 10.53 16.30
N ALA A 116 2.06 11.49 15.61
CA ALA A 116 1.94 12.90 15.97
C ALA A 116 0.50 13.45 15.88
N GLN A 117 -0.37 12.84 15.07
CA GLN A 117 -1.79 13.18 14.95
C GLN A 117 -2.69 12.41 15.91
N LEU A 118 -2.32 11.18 16.26
CA LEU A 118 -3.07 10.27 17.15
C LEU A 118 -2.99 10.67 18.64
N LYS A 119 -3.03 11.98 18.96
CA LYS A 119 -2.81 12.52 20.32
C LYS A 119 -3.80 12.02 21.40
N ASP A 120 -4.76 11.17 21.07
CA ASP A 120 -5.60 10.46 22.04
C ASP A 120 -5.40 8.93 21.93
N SER A 121 -4.78 8.36 22.95
CA SER A 121 -4.28 6.98 23.01
C SER A 121 -5.36 5.89 23.12
N SER A 122 -6.64 6.24 23.11
CA SER A 122 -7.75 5.28 23.21
C SER A 122 -8.16 4.64 21.87
N ASP A 123 -7.71 5.20 20.74
CA ASP A 123 -8.18 4.78 19.41
C ASP A 123 -7.34 3.67 18.78
N SER A 124 -6.05 3.55 19.13
CA SER A 124 -5.11 2.63 18.48
C SER A 124 -5.35 1.15 18.80
N ILE A 125 -5.83 0.83 20.02
CA ILE A 125 -6.01 -0.56 20.49
C ILE A 125 -7.26 -1.21 19.87
N ARG A 126 -8.30 -0.43 19.51
CA ARG A 126 -9.56 -0.95 18.97
C ARG A 126 -9.48 -1.35 17.49
N VAL A 127 -8.54 -0.75 16.74
CA VAL A 127 -8.42 -0.96 15.29
C VAL A 127 -7.80 -2.32 14.97
N THR A 128 -6.83 -2.80 15.76
CA THR A 128 -6.13 -4.06 15.48
C THR A 128 -6.92 -5.32 15.83
N GLU A 129 -7.81 -5.27 16.81
CA GLU A 129 -8.70 -6.41 17.15
C GLU A 129 -9.80 -6.57 16.09
N ASN A 130 -10.52 -5.50 15.74
CA ASN A 130 -11.61 -5.56 14.77
C ASN A 130 -11.15 -5.94 13.34
N ALA A 131 -10.00 -5.45 12.90
CA ALA A 131 -9.51 -5.71 11.54
C ALA A 131 -9.24 -7.20 11.25
N ARG A 132 -8.91 -8.00 12.27
CA ARG A 132 -8.69 -9.45 12.10
C ARG A 132 -9.99 -10.20 11.86
N ASP A 133 -11.06 -9.80 12.55
CA ASP A 133 -12.37 -10.45 12.42
C ASP A 133 -13.02 -10.12 11.07
N GLU A 134 -12.94 -8.86 10.62
CA GLU A 134 -13.46 -8.44 9.30
C GLU A 134 -12.76 -9.14 8.12
N LEU A 135 -11.43 -9.37 8.20
CA LEU A 135 -10.69 -10.10 7.17
C LEU A 135 -11.13 -11.57 7.06
N ASN A 136 -11.45 -12.21 8.19
CA ASN A 136 -11.95 -13.58 8.20
C ASN A 136 -13.33 -13.67 7.54
N ASP A 137 -14.21 -12.69 7.78
CA ASP A 137 -15.54 -12.65 7.17
C ASP A 137 -15.48 -12.48 5.64
N ILE A 138 -14.59 -11.63 5.13
CA ILE A 138 -14.41 -11.44 3.68
C ILE A 138 -13.85 -12.72 3.03
N GLN A 139 -12.91 -13.42 3.67
CA GLN A 139 -12.40 -14.70 3.16
C GLN A 139 -13.49 -15.77 3.05
N GLN A 140 -14.49 -15.75 3.93
CA GLN A 140 -15.62 -16.69 3.86
C GLN A 140 -16.62 -16.36 2.74
N LEU A 141 -16.70 -15.12 2.27
CA LEU A 141 -17.58 -14.74 1.15
C LEU A 141 -17.11 -15.27 -0.22
N PHE A 142 -15.84 -15.62 -0.34
CA PHE A 142 -15.22 -16.11 -1.58
C PHE A 142 -14.95 -17.63 -1.59
N ASN A 143 -15.41 -18.35 -0.55
CA ASN A 143 -15.43 -19.83 -0.46
C ASN A 143 -16.88 -20.34 -0.49
#